data_AF-A0A5N4CMR4-F1
#
_entry.id   AF-A0A5N4CMR4-F1
#
_cell.length_a   1.000
_cell.length_b   1.000
_cell.length_c   1.000
_cell.angle_alpha   90.00
_cell.angle_beta   90.00
_cell.angle_gamma   90.00
#
_symmetry.space_group_name_H-M   'P 1'
#
loop_
_entity.id
_entity.type
_entity.pdbx_description
1 polymer ?
#
loop_
_entity_poly.entity_id
_entity_poly.type
_entity_poly.pdbx_seq_one_letter_code
_entity_poly.pdbx_strand_id
1 'polypeptide(L)'
;MVPGHSLGTTLSAAESPGFCVVLAVLFGHLVLLSQLTYRDWLQLELEIQPEADLLSDTERWDFHQWALHQHFLPAPCAVGGCDGDLETACSVLLDALMDSCQSSKSYDHGENPDLALGSCTGNRDVFSRLQEMVGDLEQGPVAPLGHSPSRGHFLFTVFRRRLQALAGGGDMATCLQRQQELLTCKRILLGLPPSLLFSHPQEGQPATPSCDNFFHFVNSELRNLCFHDCALTHDITVHFFRGLLNACLRSSDPALAADLTLTACQTQCPLVLTSALLWWPHLEPELHCRWRKWSQGPLPPELQRLQEAQRFARSLLSLDTDVASPAPGPAWVSAAALHLAVRRARKEDTVRVLSKLDGQREELLVFLFAFSLMGLLSAHLSPQAADSRRALDTCAEILGCLQRRRVPWPRLFQLTEADAGLGRTLLLLAPDQHIRLLPAAFYSLLSYFEEDSLLKEEAFLHVAVDMYLKLTCLFVAGETRVVSTPAHSLELQGQAGRPREPANKSSSFPAAIDTTVPKKELHTRGRGNTQRLTLVPLLAAGADCDPEVSAALLSRQQAVLNLDLDQEACLS
;
A
#
# COMPACT_ATOMS: atom_id res chain seq x y z
N MET A 1 42.86 41.94 67.06
CA MET A 1 44.30 41.82 66.81
C MET A 1 44.49 41.47 65.34
N VAL A 2 45.13 42.37 64.60
CA VAL A 2 45.64 42.24 63.22
C VAL A 2 47.17 42.02 63.37
N PRO A 3 47.88 41.22 62.53
CA PRO A 3 48.35 41.59 61.17
C PRO A 3 48.09 40.46 60.13
N GLY A 4 47.98 40.65 58.81
CA GLY A 4 48.62 41.54 57.83
C GLY A 4 49.42 40.64 56.85
N HIS A 5 49.03 40.42 55.59
CA HIS A 5 49.45 41.12 54.35
C HIS A 5 48.85 40.32 53.15
N SER A 6 48.01 40.89 52.27
CA SER A 6 48.28 41.68 51.05
C SER A 6 48.53 40.90 49.74
N LEU A 7 47.63 41.12 48.77
CA LEU A 7 47.76 41.11 47.30
C LEU A 7 47.93 39.76 46.55
N GLY A 8 47.03 39.53 45.58
CA GLY A 8 47.20 38.52 44.53
C GLY A 8 45.91 38.18 43.78
N THR A 9 45.47 39.07 42.90
CA THR A 9 44.45 38.81 41.89
C THR A 9 44.97 37.80 40.87
N THR A 10 44.37 36.62 40.73
CA THR A 10 44.43 35.84 39.48
C THR A 10 43.19 34.97 39.37
N LEU A 11 42.35 35.27 38.37
CA LEU A 11 41.38 34.33 37.82
C LEU A 11 42.11 33.06 37.39
N SER A 12 41.64 31.91 37.86
CA SER A 12 41.98 30.59 37.30
C SER A 12 40.73 30.01 36.67
N ALA A 13 40.47 30.41 35.42
CA ALA A 13 39.63 29.66 34.50
C ALA A 13 40.58 28.90 33.57
N ALA A 14 40.78 27.61 33.84
CA ALA A 14 41.49 26.71 32.95
C ALA A 14 41.10 25.27 33.30
N GLU A 15 40.07 24.78 32.62
CA GLU A 15 39.97 23.37 32.22
C GLU A 15 39.07 23.27 30.97
N SER A 16 39.76 23.45 29.83
CA SER A 16 39.50 23.00 28.46
C SER A 16 38.13 23.19 27.76
N PRO A 17 38.06 24.19 26.86
CA PRO A 17 37.24 24.16 25.63
C PRO A 17 38.09 24.20 24.34
N GLY A 18 39.41 23.92 24.44
CA GLY A 18 40.38 24.24 23.38
C GLY A 18 40.44 23.27 22.21
N PHE A 19 39.93 22.04 22.33
CA PHE A 19 40.06 21.03 21.27
C PHE A 19 38.97 21.11 20.19
N CYS A 20 37.75 21.58 20.51
CA CYS A 20 36.68 21.76 19.51
C CYS A 20 36.92 22.98 18.60
N VAL A 21 37.58 24.03 19.10
CA VAL A 21 37.84 25.25 18.31
C VAL A 21 38.95 25.02 17.28
N VAL A 22 39.96 24.20 17.57
CA VAL A 22 41.08 23.97 16.64
C VAL A 22 40.66 23.13 15.43
N LEU A 23 39.75 22.16 15.63
CA LEU A 23 39.10 21.45 14.52
C LEU A 23 38.19 22.38 13.72
N ALA A 24 37.37 23.22 14.37
CA ALA A 24 36.53 24.21 13.68
C ALA A 24 37.33 25.27 12.90
N VAL A 25 38.51 25.67 13.39
CA VAL A 25 39.39 26.65 12.73
C VAL A 25 40.17 26.00 11.57
N LEU A 26 40.63 24.76 11.71
CA LEU A 26 41.26 24.01 10.61
C LEU A 26 40.24 23.61 9.53
N PHE A 27 39.02 23.26 9.92
CA PHE A 27 37.90 23.04 8.99
C PHE A 27 37.48 24.35 8.32
N GLY A 28 37.41 25.45 9.07
CA GLY A 28 37.11 26.79 8.53
C GLY A 28 38.12 27.26 7.49
N HIS A 29 39.41 26.94 7.65
CA HIS A 29 40.44 27.29 6.66
C HIS A 29 40.47 26.37 5.43
N LEU A 30 40.02 25.11 5.54
CA LEU A 30 39.87 24.19 4.39
C LEU A 30 38.56 24.42 3.61
N VAL A 31 37.47 24.78 4.29
CA VAL A 31 36.15 25.08 3.70
C VAL A 31 36.12 26.42 2.94
N LEU A 32 37.04 27.35 3.24
CA LEU A 32 37.17 28.59 2.47
C LEU A 32 37.68 28.41 1.03
N LEU A 33 38.13 27.22 0.63
CA LEU A 33 38.59 26.91 -0.73
C LEU A 33 37.52 26.27 -1.63
N SER A 34 36.38 25.85 -1.06
CA SER A 34 35.22 25.32 -1.78
C SER A 34 33.98 25.45 -0.88
N GLN A 35 33.00 26.28 -1.29
CA GLN A 35 31.78 26.53 -0.50
C GLN A 35 31.05 25.20 -0.22
N LEU A 36 31.10 24.72 1.02
CA LEU A 36 30.41 23.52 1.48
C LEU A 36 28.91 23.82 1.60
N THR A 37 28.07 23.16 0.81
CA THR A 37 26.62 23.33 0.93
C THR A 37 26.03 22.45 2.04
N TYR A 38 24.80 22.75 2.47
CA TYR A 38 24.09 21.94 3.45
C TYR A 38 23.96 20.48 3.02
N ARG A 39 23.69 20.23 1.73
CA ARG A 39 23.60 18.86 1.19
C ARG A 39 24.95 18.14 1.24
N ASP A 40 26.03 18.84 0.91
CA ASP A 40 27.37 18.25 0.92
C ASP A 40 27.79 17.87 2.35
N TRP A 41 27.51 18.75 3.32
CA TRP A 41 27.74 18.44 4.73
C TRP A 41 26.96 17.20 5.18
N LEU A 42 25.68 17.09 4.82
CA LEU A 42 24.85 15.93 5.16
C LEU A 42 25.38 14.63 4.55
N GLN A 43 25.86 14.66 3.31
CA GLN A 43 26.44 13.49 2.67
C GLN A 43 27.71 13.02 3.38
N LEU A 44 28.59 13.96 3.75
CA LEU A 44 29.79 13.66 4.53
C LEU A 44 29.43 13.08 5.90
N GLU A 45 28.47 13.70 6.61
CA GLU A 45 28.06 13.25 7.95
C GLU A 45 27.43 11.86 7.93
N LEU A 46 26.63 11.53 6.91
CA LEU A 46 26.01 10.22 6.74
C LEU A 46 27.00 9.10 6.42
N GLU A 47 28.22 9.43 5.99
CA GLU A 47 29.31 8.47 5.77
C GLU A 47 30.14 8.19 7.04
N ILE A 48 30.03 9.04 8.07
CA ILE A 48 30.77 8.88 9.32
C ILE A 48 30.19 7.72 10.14
N GLN A 49 31.08 6.82 10.59
CA GLN A 49 30.75 5.76 11.54
C GLN A 49 30.96 6.27 12.98
N PRO A 50 29.92 6.34 13.82
CA PRO A 50 30.02 6.80 15.21
C PRO A 50 31.08 6.06 16.03
N GLU A 51 31.32 4.78 15.73
CA GLU A 51 32.30 3.93 16.42
C GLU A 51 33.75 4.28 16.08
N ALA A 52 33.98 4.95 14.95
CA ALA A 52 35.30 5.37 14.47
C ALA A 52 35.59 6.87 14.73
N ASP A 53 34.61 7.60 15.25
CA ASP A 53 34.71 9.03 15.51
C ASP A 53 35.34 9.32 16.89
N LEU A 54 36.04 10.46 16.98
CA LEU A 54 36.71 10.92 18.18
C LEU A 54 35.76 11.65 19.14
N LEU A 55 34.61 12.13 18.66
CA LEU A 55 33.62 12.83 19.47
C LEU A 55 32.78 11.85 20.29
N SER A 56 32.48 12.24 21.53
CA SER A 56 31.44 11.57 22.30
C SER A 56 30.04 11.85 21.71
N ASP A 57 29.06 11.01 22.05
CA ASP A 57 27.68 11.17 21.56
C ASP A 57 27.10 12.56 21.88
N THR A 58 27.42 13.13 23.04
CA THR A 58 26.98 14.48 23.44
C THR A 58 27.64 15.57 22.61
N GLU A 59 28.95 15.48 22.37
CA GLU A 59 29.68 16.46 21.55
C GLU A 59 29.24 16.41 20.09
N ARG A 60 28.92 15.22 19.58
CA ARG A 60 28.36 15.04 18.22
C ARG A 60 26.97 15.67 18.12
N TRP A 61 26.12 15.47 19.13
CA TRP A 61 24.81 16.12 19.21
C TRP A 61 24.94 17.65 19.21
N ASP A 62 25.83 18.22 20.03
CA ASP A 62 26.08 19.66 20.10
C ASP A 62 26.60 20.21 18.76
N PHE A 63 27.49 19.46 18.09
CA PHE A 63 28.00 19.81 16.77
C PHE A 63 26.89 19.85 15.72
N HIS A 64 26.04 18.81 15.65
CA HIS A 64 24.92 18.78 14.71
C HIS A 64 23.92 19.92 14.98
N GLN A 65 23.64 20.20 16.25
CA GLN A 65 22.77 21.31 16.66
C GLN A 65 23.31 22.66 16.20
N TRP A 66 24.61 22.91 16.39
CA TRP A 66 25.27 24.10 15.89
C TRP A 66 25.23 24.18 14.34
N ALA A 67 25.62 23.10 13.66
CA ALA A 67 25.68 23.05 12.20
C ALA A 67 24.30 23.31 11.56
N LEU A 68 23.26 22.70 12.09
CA LEU A 68 21.90 22.86 11.59
C LEU A 68 21.33 24.24 11.92
N HIS A 69 21.19 24.58 13.19
CA HIS A 69 20.40 25.73 13.61
C HIS A 69 21.16 27.06 13.57
N GLN A 70 22.50 27.05 13.64
CA GLN A 70 23.30 28.27 13.66
C GLN A 70 24.04 28.53 12.35
N HIS A 71 24.32 27.48 11.56
CA HIS A 71 25.07 27.61 10.31
C HIS A 71 24.19 27.46 9.06
N PHE A 72 23.65 26.26 8.78
CA PHE A 72 23.01 25.97 7.48
C PHE A 72 21.56 26.43 7.37
N LEU A 73 20.76 26.29 8.43
CA LEU A 73 19.37 26.74 8.42
C LEU A 73 19.26 28.27 8.17
N PRO A 74 19.96 29.15 8.92
CA PRO A 74 19.85 30.60 8.71
C PRO A 74 20.61 31.12 7.48
N ALA A 75 21.53 30.33 6.90
CA ALA A 75 22.33 30.77 5.75
C ALA A 75 21.48 30.88 4.46
N PRO A 76 21.81 31.81 3.54
CA PRO A 76 21.05 31.95 2.32
C PRO A 76 21.14 30.74 1.37
N CYS A 77 20.08 30.42 0.63
CA CYS A 77 20.10 29.32 -0.36
C CYS A 77 21.17 29.54 -1.44
N ALA A 78 21.47 30.80 -1.80
CA ALA A 78 22.49 31.14 -2.79
C ALA A 78 23.92 30.72 -2.40
N VAL A 79 24.18 30.52 -1.11
CA VAL A 79 25.47 30.04 -0.58
C VAL A 79 25.38 28.61 -0.05
N GLY A 80 24.31 27.89 -0.39
CA GLY A 80 24.10 26.49 0.01
C GLY A 80 23.40 26.28 1.35
N GLY A 81 22.79 27.32 1.93
CA GLY A 81 21.93 27.23 3.14
C GLY A 81 20.44 27.03 2.83
N CYS A 82 19.56 27.36 3.77
CA CYS A 82 18.10 27.13 3.67
C CYS A 82 17.22 28.41 3.81
N ASP A 83 17.79 29.62 3.81
CA ASP A 83 17.05 30.90 3.96
C ASP A 83 16.19 30.99 5.25
N GLY A 84 16.46 30.18 6.27
CA GLY A 84 15.64 30.04 7.47
C GLY A 84 14.37 29.20 7.27
N ASP A 85 14.14 28.60 6.10
CA ASP A 85 12.99 27.76 5.81
C ASP A 85 13.22 26.31 6.29
N LEU A 86 12.52 25.97 7.37
CA LEU A 86 12.60 24.66 8.00
C LEU A 86 12.00 23.54 7.12
N GLU A 87 11.01 23.83 6.27
CA GLU A 87 10.48 22.84 5.33
C GLU A 87 11.51 22.49 4.25
N THR A 88 12.24 23.50 3.76
CA THR A 88 13.33 23.31 2.79
C THR A 88 14.46 22.51 3.42
N ALA A 89 14.87 22.85 4.65
CA ALA A 89 15.91 22.12 5.36
C ALA A 89 15.53 20.65 5.59
N CYS A 90 14.31 20.37 6.08
CA CYS A 90 13.78 19.01 6.24
C CYS A 90 13.71 18.25 4.91
N SER A 91 13.38 18.93 3.81
CA SER A 91 13.31 18.31 2.48
C SER A 91 14.69 17.88 1.96
N VAL A 92 15.71 18.74 2.13
CA VAL A 92 17.11 18.43 1.74
C VAL A 92 17.67 17.30 2.60
N LEU A 93 17.42 17.34 3.91
CA LEU A 93 17.81 16.28 4.85
C LEU A 93 17.18 14.93 4.49
N LEU A 94 15.89 14.95 4.16
CA LEU A 94 15.16 13.77 3.73
C LEU A 94 15.74 13.17 2.43
N ASP A 95 16.04 14.01 1.42
CA ASP A 95 16.68 13.55 0.19
C ASP A 95 18.04 12.89 0.46
N ALA A 96 18.88 13.50 1.30
CA ALA A 96 20.19 12.97 1.65
C ALA A 96 20.09 11.61 2.36
N LEU A 97 19.14 11.48 3.31
CA LEU A 97 18.86 10.21 3.99
C LEU A 97 18.43 9.12 3.00
N MET A 98 17.57 9.45 2.03
CA MET A 98 17.11 8.49 1.04
C MET A 98 18.20 8.13 0.02
N ASP A 99 19.06 9.07 -0.37
CA ASP A 99 20.25 8.83 -1.21
C ASP A 99 21.21 7.84 -0.51
N SER A 100 21.49 8.06 0.79
CA SER A 100 22.36 7.19 1.61
C SER A 100 21.81 5.76 1.76
N CYS A 101 20.50 5.61 1.94
CA CYS A 101 19.85 4.30 2.01
C CYS A 101 20.01 3.46 0.73
N GLN A 102 20.26 4.10 -0.42
CA GLN A 102 20.52 3.43 -1.69
C GLN A 102 21.98 3.03 -1.85
N SER A 103 22.93 3.85 -1.38
CA SER A 103 24.38 3.60 -1.54
C SER A 103 24.91 2.52 -0.58
N SER A 104 24.43 2.48 0.66
CA SER A 104 24.92 1.56 1.71
C SER A 104 24.72 0.06 1.38
N LYS A 105 23.70 -0.29 0.59
CA LYS A 105 23.36 -1.70 0.32
C LYS A 105 24.19 -2.37 -0.77
N SER A 106 25.19 -1.69 -1.36
CA SER A 106 26.11 -2.36 -2.31
C SER A 106 27.17 -3.22 -1.62
N TYR A 107 27.29 -3.19 -0.29
CA TYR A 107 28.37 -3.87 0.44
C TYR A 107 27.96 -4.97 1.44
N ASP A 108 26.70 -5.05 1.87
CA ASP A 108 26.29 -6.06 2.86
C ASP A 108 25.32 -7.11 2.32
N HIS A 109 25.89 -8.24 1.90
CA HIS A 109 25.16 -9.50 1.74
C HIS A 109 25.05 -10.20 3.10
N GLY A 110 23.95 -9.99 3.84
CA GLY A 110 23.67 -10.89 4.96
C GLY A 110 22.58 -10.54 5.95
N GLU A 111 22.08 -9.31 6.02
CA GLU A 111 21.21 -8.94 7.15
C GLU A 111 19.75 -8.65 6.78
N ASN A 112 18.89 -9.12 7.68
CA ASN A 112 17.44 -9.17 7.62
C ASN A 112 16.83 -7.79 7.23
N PRO A 113 15.97 -7.70 6.19
CA PRO A 113 15.46 -6.42 5.68
C PRO A 113 14.59 -5.63 6.68
N ASP A 114 14.14 -6.24 7.79
CA ASP A 114 13.30 -5.61 8.80
C ASP A 114 14.10 -4.83 9.88
N LEU A 115 15.43 -4.96 9.92
CA LEU A 115 16.27 -4.34 10.97
C LEU A 115 17.22 -3.25 10.45
N ALA A 116 17.27 -3.01 9.14
CA ALA A 116 18.34 -2.27 8.49
C ALA A 116 18.30 -0.73 8.61
N LEU A 117 17.42 -0.12 9.43
CA LEU A 117 17.65 1.27 9.88
C LEU A 117 18.57 1.33 11.11
N GLY A 118 18.77 0.19 11.78
CA GLY A 118 19.62 0.06 12.96
C GLY A 118 21.04 -0.41 12.71
N SER A 119 21.42 -0.76 11.47
CA SER A 119 22.76 -1.30 11.15
C SER A 119 23.77 -0.23 10.73
N CYS A 120 23.32 0.99 10.40
CA CYS A 120 24.19 2.13 10.10
C CYS A 120 24.00 3.21 11.18
N THR A 121 24.80 3.17 12.24
CA THR A 121 24.68 4.04 13.41
C THR A 121 24.75 5.54 13.06
N GLY A 122 25.51 5.94 12.03
CA GLY A 122 25.60 7.34 11.54
C GLY A 122 24.30 7.87 10.91
N ASN A 123 23.45 6.98 10.40
CA ASN A 123 22.11 7.35 9.91
C ASN A 123 21.18 7.74 11.08
N ARG A 124 21.40 7.19 12.28
CA ARG A 124 20.52 7.40 13.44
C ARG A 124 20.59 8.82 13.99
N ASP A 125 21.79 9.38 14.11
CA ASP A 125 21.98 10.73 14.69
C ASP A 125 21.39 11.78 13.75
N VAL A 126 21.70 11.69 12.45
CA VAL A 126 21.15 12.56 11.40
C VAL A 126 19.63 12.41 11.28
N PHE A 127 19.10 11.17 11.37
CA PHE A 127 17.66 10.94 11.41
C PHE A 127 17.00 11.53 12.66
N SER A 128 17.67 11.49 13.82
CA SER A 128 17.15 12.13 15.03
C SER A 128 17.06 13.65 14.89
N ARG A 129 17.98 14.28 14.15
CA ARG A 129 17.90 15.70 13.80
C ARG A 129 16.66 16.00 12.97
N LEU A 130 16.33 15.13 12.00
CA LEU A 130 15.09 15.24 11.23
C LEU A 130 13.86 15.18 12.16
N GLN A 131 13.84 14.24 13.12
CA GLN A 131 12.73 14.14 14.07
C GLN A 131 12.56 15.41 14.93
N GLU A 132 13.67 16.03 15.36
CA GLU A 132 13.65 17.28 16.13
C GLU A 132 13.13 18.46 15.29
N MET A 133 13.68 18.67 14.09
CA MET A 133 13.25 19.73 13.17
C MET A 133 11.77 19.58 12.77
N VAL A 134 11.31 18.35 12.62
CA VAL A 134 9.90 18.03 12.39
C VAL A 134 9.05 18.36 13.61
N GLY A 135 9.53 18.10 14.82
CA GLY A 135 8.86 18.52 16.05
C GLY A 135 8.72 20.04 16.14
N ASP A 136 9.75 20.78 15.72
CA ASP A 136 9.71 22.25 15.64
C ASP A 136 8.70 22.74 14.59
N LEU A 137 8.60 22.07 13.43
CA LEU A 137 7.57 22.36 12.42
C LEU A 137 6.14 22.16 12.98
N GLU A 138 5.92 21.13 13.79
CA GLU A 138 4.61 20.87 14.41
C GLU A 138 4.25 21.86 15.53
N GLN A 139 5.24 22.51 16.16
CA GLN A 139 5.07 23.46 17.26
C GLN A 139 5.14 24.94 16.82
N GLY A 140 5.70 25.21 15.64
CA GLY A 140 5.92 26.55 15.11
C GLY A 140 4.61 27.33 14.89
N PRO A 141 4.67 28.68 14.89
CA PRO A 141 3.50 29.49 14.62
C PRO A 141 2.94 29.18 13.23
N VAL A 142 1.61 29.03 13.15
CA VAL A 142 0.87 28.91 11.88
C VAL A 142 1.36 30.04 10.96
N ALA A 143 1.89 29.66 9.79
CA ALA A 143 2.55 30.59 8.88
C ALA A 143 1.73 31.88 8.70
N PRO A 144 2.38 33.06 8.68
CA PRO A 144 1.68 34.33 8.50
C PRO A 144 0.92 34.32 7.16
N LEU A 145 -0.30 34.87 7.18
CA LEU A 145 -1.18 35.00 6.02
C LEU A 145 -0.41 35.48 4.78
N GLY A 146 -0.12 34.57 3.85
CA GLY A 146 0.65 34.89 2.65
C GLY A 146 1.22 33.71 1.89
N HIS A 147 1.33 32.53 2.50
CA HIS A 147 1.70 31.32 1.79
C HIS A 147 0.48 30.63 1.20
N SER A 148 0.53 30.40 -0.12
CA SER A 148 -0.53 29.74 -0.87
C SER A 148 -0.79 28.35 -0.27
N PRO A 149 -2.06 27.97 0.01
CA PRO A 149 -2.43 26.70 0.65
C PRO A 149 -2.20 25.44 -0.22
N SER A 150 -1.45 25.58 -1.33
CA SER A 150 -1.31 24.55 -2.38
C SER A 150 -0.02 23.71 -2.29
N ARG A 151 0.89 24.00 -1.37
CA ARG A 151 2.10 23.16 -1.17
C ARG A 151 1.74 22.06 -0.17
N GLY A 152 1.44 20.87 -0.66
CA GLY A 152 1.21 19.70 0.20
C GLY A 152 2.41 19.44 1.13
N HIS A 153 2.19 18.69 2.21
CA HIS A 153 3.18 18.43 3.25
C HIS A 153 4.53 17.97 2.66
N PHE A 154 5.64 18.59 3.08
CA PHE A 154 6.97 18.44 2.48
C PHE A 154 7.37 16.96 2.27
N LEU A 155 7.13 16.11 3.27
CA LEU A 155 7.42 14.66 3.24
C LEU A 155 6.82 13.96 2.03
N PHE A 156 5.51 14.13 1.80
CA PHE A 156 4.80 13.47 0.71
C PHE A 156 5.16 14.09 -0.65
N THR A 157 5.53 15.38 -0.66
CA THR A 157 6.06 16.04 -1.87
C THR A 157 7.39 15.42 -2.31
N VAL A 158 8.31 15.20 -1.37
CA VAL A 158 9.59 14.52 -1.65
C VAL A 158 9.37 13.08 -2.12
N PHE A 159 8.57 12.30 -1.39
CA PHE A 159 8.25 10.91 -1.77
C PHE A 159 7.65 10.82 -3.17
N ARG A 160 6.65 11.66 -3.48
CA ARG A 160 6.01 11.70 -4.78
C ARG A 160 7.01 12.02 -5.89
N ARG A 161 7.84 13.05 -5.70
CA ARG A 161 8.87 13.44 -6.68
C ARG A 161 9.84 12.30 -6.96
N ARG A 162 10.37 11.62 -5.93
CA ARG A 162 11.33 10.54 -6.12
C ARG A 162 10.69 9.32 -6.80
N LEU A 163 9.48 8.94 -6.41
CA LEU A 163 8.76 7.81 -7.03
C LEU A 163 8.32 8.12 -8.47
N GLN A 164 7.93 9.35 -8.77
CA GLN A 164 7.60 9.77 -10.15
C GLN A 164 8.81 9.72 -11.08
N ALA A 165 10.01 10.06 -10.59
CA ALA A 165 11.24 9.91 -11.36
C ALA A 165 11.52 8.46 -11.81
N LEU A 166 10.96 7.49 -11.10
CA LEU A 166 11.09 6.05 -11.37
C LEU A 166 9.86 5.46 -12.10
N ALA A 167 8.89 6.27 -12.55
CA ALA A 167 7.64 5.78 -13.13
C ALA A 167 7.74 5.34 -14.61
N GLY A 168 8.81 5.69 -15.31
CA GLY A 168 8.96 5.50 -16.76
C GLY A 168 9.75 4.26 -17.21
N GLY A 169 10.22 3.43 -16.28
CA GLY A 169 11.04 2.26 -16.61
C GLY A 169 10.19 1.00 -16.81
N GLY A 170 10.21 0.45 -18.03
CA GLY A 170 9.53 -0.80 -18.36
C GLY A 170 10.33 -2.07 -18.05
N ASP A 171 11.51 -1.94 -17.45
CA ASP A 171 12.38 -3.08 -17.13
C ASP A 171 12.25 -3.51 -15.65
N MET A 172 12.69 -4.74 -15.37
CA MET A 172 12.63 -5.29 -14.02
C MET A 172 13.49 -4.50 -13.03
N ALA A 173 14.62 -3.94 -13.48
CA ALA A 173 15.55 -3.22 -12.63
C ALA A 173 14.91 -1.94 -12.07
N THR A 174 14.23 -1.16 -12.90
CA THR A 174 13.50 0.04 -12.47
C THR A 174 12.30 -0.28 -11.58
N CYS A 175 11.61 -1.40 -11.82
CA CYS A 175 10.55 -1.89 -10.93
C CYS A 175 11.09 -2.22 -9.53
N LEU A 176 12.20 -2.96 -9.46
CA LEU A 176 12.85 -3.29 -8.19
C LEU A 176 13.41 -2.04 -7.49
N GLN A 177 14.01 -1.13 -8.24
CA GLN A 177 14.48 0.15 -7.70
C GLN A 177 13.33 0.97 -7.13
N ARG A 178 12.18 1.04 -7.82
CA ARG A 178 10.97 1.70 -7.33
C ARG A 178 10.45 1.05 -6.05
N GLN A 179 10.45 -0.28 -5.97
CA GLN A 179 10.04 -1.00 -4.75
C GLN A 179 10.98 -0.70 -3.58
N GLN A 180 12.29 -0.70 -3.82
CA GLN A 180 13.28 -0.35 -2.80
C GLN A 180 13.10 1.08 -2.31
N GLU A 181 12.88 2.01 -3.23
CA GLU A 181 12.60 3.42 -2.93
C GLU A 181 11.37 3.56 -2.02
N LEU A 182 10.29 2.87 -2.37
CA LEU A 182 9.05 2.88 -1.59
C LEU A 182 9.22 2.26 -0.19
N LEU A 183 10.04 1.22 -0.05
CA LEU A 183 10.40 0.65 1.26
C LEU A 183 11.20 1.65 2.11
N THR A 184 12.08 2.45 1.51
CA THR A 184 12.79 3.53 2.20
C THR A 184 11.82 4.63 2.66
N CYS A 185 10.89 5.07 1.79
CA CYS A 185 9.82 6.00 2.17
C CYS A 185 9.03 5.48 3.38
N LYS A 186 8.63 4.19 3.34
CA LYS A 186 7.90 3.54 4.43
C LYS A 186 8.68 3.58 5.75
N ARG A 187 9.98 3.24 5.71
CA ARG A 187 10.85 3.24 6.91
C ARG A 187 10.98 4.62 7.52
N ILE A 188 11.23 5.63 6.70
CA ILE A 188 11.34 7.02 7.15
C ILE A 188 10.03 7.49 7.77
N LEU A 189 8.90 7.24 7.09
CA LEU A 189 7.58 7.59 7.59
C LEU A 189 7.33 7.02 8.99
N LEU A 190 7.67 5.74 9.22
CA LEU A 190 7.49 5.06 10.49
C LEU A 190 8.41 5.56 11.61
N GLY A 191 9.57 6.11 11.24
CA GLY A 191 10.50 6.72 12.18
C GLY A 191 10.09 8.13 12.59
N LEU A 192 9.27 8.82 11.80
CA LEU A 192 8.77 10.15 12.13
C LEU A 192 7.59 10.10 13.11
N PRO A 193 7.19 11.23 13.75
CA PRO A 193 5.99 11.26 14.59
C PRO A 193 4.71 10.90 13.82
N PRO A 194 3.82 10.05 14.37
CA PRO A 194 2.55 9.69 13.74
C PRO A 194 1.61 10.87 13.45
N SER A 195 1.77 11.98 14.15
CA SER A 195 0.97 13.19 13.98
C SER A 195 1.14 13.84 12.61
N LEU A 196 2.27 13.63 11.92
CA LEU A 196 2.53 14.17 10.58
C LEU A 196 1.61 13.63 9.49
N LEU A 197 0.95 12.50 9.74
CA LEU A 197 -0.04 11.96 8.82
C LEU A 197 -1.28 12.86 8.72
N PHE A 198 -1.47 13.75 9.71
CA PHE A 198 -2.63 14.59 9.86
C PHE A 198 -2.22 16.06 9.77
N SER A 199 -2.90 16.79 8.90
CA SER A 199 -2.82 18.25 8.81
C SER A 199 -3.77 18.87 9.84
N HIS A 200 -3.29 19.88 10.55
CA HIS A 200 -4.07 20.54 11.59
C HIS A 200 -4.94 21.62 10.97
N PRO A 201 -6.21 21.75 11.39
CA PRO A 201 -7.10 22.77 10.85
C PRO A 201 -6.57 24.17 11.22
N GLN A 202 -6.41 25.01 10.19
CA GLN A 202 -6.09 26.42 10.35
C GLN A 202 -7.28 27.14 11.02
N GLU A 203 -7.04 28.22 11.78
CA GLU A 203 -8.12 29.04 12.36
C GLU A 203 -9.15 29.43 11.27
N GLY A 204 -10.38 28.93 11.41
CA GLY A 204 -11.50 29.16 10.48
C GLY A 204 -11.88 27.99 9.54
N GLN A 205 -11.09 26.91 9.50
CA GLN A 205 -11.40 25.66 8.76
C GLN A 205 -12.19 24.66 9.63
N PRO A 206 -12.90 23.67 9.04
CA PRO A 206 -13.64 22.68 9.82
C PRO A 206 -12.72 21.95 10.80
N ALA A 207 -13.26 21.62 11.98
CA ALA A 207 -12.55 21.02 13.12
C ALA A 207 -11.99 19.59 12.89
N THR A 208 -11.96 19.12 11.64
CA THR A 208 -11.54 17.77 11.26
C THR A 208 -10.07 17.73 10.86
N PRO A 209 -9.27 16.79 11.40
CA PRO A 209 -7.91 16.59 10.90
C PRO A 209 -7.97 16.00 9.47
N SER A 210 -7.28 16.64 8.52
CA SER A 210 -7.17 16.12 7.14
C SER A 210 -5.98 15.16 7.03
N CYS A 211 -6.12 14.06 6.31
CA CYS A 211 -5.03 13.13 5.99
C CYS A 211 -4.94 12.83 4.49
N ASP A 212 -5.36 13.77 3.65
CA ASP A 212 -5.47 13.61 2.19
C ASP A 212 -4.14 13.23 1.52
N ASN A 213 -3.03 13.82 1.99
CA ASN A 213 -1.69 13.51 1.47
C ASN A 213 -1.31 12.05 1.75
N PHE A 214 -1.65 11.54 2.94
CA PHE A 214 -1.42 10.14 3.29
C PHE A 214 -2.34 9.21 2.48
N PHE A 215 -3.61 9.56 2.31
CA PHE A 215 -4.53 8.78 1.47
C PHE A 215 -4.05 8.68 0.04
N HIS A 216 -3.60 9.80 -0.55
CA HIS A 216 -3.00 9.78 -1.87
C HIS A 216 -1.79 8.83 -1.91
N PHE A 217 -0.87 8.94 -0.95
CA PHE A 217 0.31 8.09 -0.89
C PHE A 217 -0.03 6.60 -0.74
N VAL A 218 -1.04 6.27 0.06
CA VAL A 218 -1.52 4.89 0.21
C VAL A 218 -2.10 4.36 -1.09
N ASN A 219 -3.03 5.11 -1.68
CA ASN A 219 -3.76 4.69 -2.87
C ASN A 219 -2.91 4.68 -4.14
N SER A 220 -1.85 5.49 -4.23
CA SER A 220 -0.98 5.50 -5.42
C SER A 220 0.22 4.58 -5.28
N GLU A 221 0.79 4.47 -4.07
CA GLU A 221 2.09 3.82 -3.87
C GLU A 221 2.01 2.65 -2.88
N LEU A 222 1.67 2.89 -1.60
CA LEU A 222 1.81 1.85 -0.56
C LEU A 222 0.93 0.62 -0.79
N ARG A 223 -0.22 0.76 -1.45
CA ARG A 223 -1.08 -0.40 -1.80
C ARG A 223 -0.32 -1.46 -2.62
N ASN A 224 0.73 -1.06 -3.34
CA ASN A 224 1.54 -1.95 -4.16
C ASN A 224 2.60 -2.72 -3.34
N LEU A 225 2.79 -2.39 -2.06
CA LEU A 225 3.55 -3.20 -1.09
C LEU A 225 2.65 -4.15 -0.28
N CYS A 226 1.34 -4.19 -0.54
CA CYS A 226 0.43 -5.09 0.15
C CYS A 226 0.63 -6.52 -0.36
N PHE A 227 1.43 -7.30 0.36
CA PHE A 227 1.71 -8.70 0.01
C PHE A 227 0.54 -9.65 0.32
N HIS A 228 -0.44 -9.23 1.15
CA HIS A 228 -1.53 -10.09 1.62
C HIS A 228 -2.88 -9.34 1.72
N ASP A 229 -3.93 -9.94 1.12
CA ASP A 229 -5.36 -9.68 1.38
C ASP A 229 -5.86 -8.23 1.31
N CYS A 230 -5.31 -7.40 0.40
CA CYS A 230 -5.69 -5.98 0.34
C CYS A 230 -5.55 -5.28 1.70
N ALA A 231 -4.39 -5.46 2.35
CA ALA A 231 -4.08 -4.84 3.63
C ALA A 231 -2.63 -4.32 3.67
N LEU A 232 -2.47 -3.16 4.31
CA LEU A 232 -1.19 -2.59 4.72
C LEU A 232 -0.55 -3.42 5.83
N THR A 233 0.75 -3.26 5.99
CA THR A 233 1.51 -3.89 7.06
C THR A 233 1.10 -3.33 8.44
N HIS A 234 1.33 -4.15 9.47
CA HIS A 234 0.92 -3.84 10.85
C HIS A 234 1.50 -2.52 11.37
N ASP A 235 2.78 -2.29 11.12
CA ASP A 235 3.52 -1.07 11.49
C ASP A 235 2.85 0.21 10.96
N ILE A 236 2.52 0.28 9.68
CA ILE A 236 1.85 1.44 9.06
C ILE A 236 0.43 1.60 9.59
N THR A 237 -0.29 0.49 9.77
CA THR A 237 -1.65 0.51 10.31
C THR A 237 -1.65 1.11 11.72
N VAL A 238 -0.83 0.59 12.62
CA VAL A 238 -0.70 1.11 13.99
C VAL A 238 -0.24 2.56 13.99
N HIS A 239 0.71 2.91 13.12
CA HIS A 239 1.21 4.27 12.99
C HIS A 239 0.09 5.26 12.62
N PHE A 240 -0.76 4.93 11.63
CA PHE A 240 -1.94 5.72 11.28
C PHE A 240 -2.88 5.92 12.47
N PHE A 241 -3.26 4.83 13.17
CA PHE A 241 -4.19 4.93 14.28
C PHE A 241 -3.62 5.67 15.49
N ARG A 242 -2.31 5.60 15.74
CA ARG A 242 -1.64 6.44 16.74
C ARG A 242 -1.71 7.91 16.36
N GLY A 243 -1.46 8.24 15.10
CA GLY A 243 -1.60 9.59 14.57
C GLY A 243 -3.02 10.12 14.70
N LEU A 244 -4.02 9.30 14.35
CA LEU A 244 -5.44 9.63 14.46
C LEU A 244 -5.80 10.02 15.89
N LEU A 245 -5.45 9.17 16.86
CA LEU A 245 -5.72 9.45 18.26
C LEU A 245 -5.04 10.73 18.73
N ASN A 246 -3.79 10.97 18.32
CA ASN A 246 -3.08 12.21 18.65
C ASN A 246 -3.75 13.45 18.02
N ALA A 247 -4.23 13.35 16.79
CA ALA A 247 -4.95 14.43 16.11
C ALA A 247 -6.30 14.70 16.78
N CYS A 248 -7.04 13.66 17.17
CA CYS A 248 -8.30 13.79 17.91
C CYS A 248 -8.12 14.50 19.26
N LEU A 249 -7.00 14.29 19.96
CA LEU A 249 -6.71 14.97 21.23
C LEU A 249 -6.53 16.48 21.08
N ARG A 250 -6.15 16.96 19.90
CA ARG A 250 -6.02 18.39 19.60
C ARG A 250 -7.35 19.00 19.14
N SER A 251 -8.38 18.20 18.89
CA SER A 251 -9.72 18.64 18.49
C SER A 251 -10.59 19.00 19.70
N SER A 252 -11.55 19.91 19.49
CA SER A 252 -12.57 20.24 20.48
C SER A 252 -13.52 19.08 20.79
N ASP A 253 -13.79 18.21 19.81
CA ASP A 253 -14.55 16.96 19.98
C ASP A 253 -13.76 15.78 19.42
N PRO A 254 -13.03 15.04 20.28
CA PRO A 254 -12.20 13.92 19.87
C PRO A 254 -12.98 12.76 19.24
N ALA A 255 -14.22 12.51 19.68
CA ALA A 255 -15.04 11.41 19.19
C ALA A 255 -15.56 11.72 17.78
N LEU A 256 -16.09 12.93 17.59
CA LEU A 256 -16.54 13.40 16.29
C LEU A 256 -15.37 13.47 15.28
N ALA A 257 -14.19 13.95 15.69
CA ALA A 257 -13.01 13.99 14.82
C ALA A 257 -12.58 12.59 14.38
N ALA A 258 -12.62 11.60 15.29
CA ALA A 258 -12.32 10.21 14.95
C ALA A 258 -13.34 9.65 13.94
N ASP A 259 -14.63 9.84 14.19
CA ASP A 259 -15.70 9.33 13.33
C ASP A 259 -15.65 9.96 11.93
N LEU A 260 -15.43 11.28 11.83
CA LEU A 260 -15.34 11.96 10.54
C LEU A 260 -14.13 11.48 9.73
N THR A 261 -12.97 11.30 10.38
CA THR A 261 -11.78 10.78 9.70
C THR A 261 -11.98 9.33 9.24
N LEU A 262 -12.56 8.47 10.09
CA LEU A 262 -12.82 7.07 9.74
C LEU A 262 -13.90 6.95 8.65
N THR A 263 -14.87 7.86 8.61
CA THR A 263 -15.84 7.97 7.52
C THR A 263 -15.14 8.39 6.22
N ALA A 264 -14.18 9.32 6.28
CA ALA A 264 -13.34 9.66 5.14
C ALA A 264 -12.52 8.45 4.66
N CYS A 265 -11.94 7.66 5.57
CA CYS A 265 -11.27 6.40 5.20
C CYS A 265 -12.20 5.47 4.40
N GLN A 266 -13.50 5.37 4.74
CA GLN A 266 -14.41 4.46 4.02
C GLN A 266 -14.57 4.80 2.55
N THR A 267 -14.47 6.08 2.18
CA THR A 267 -14.75 6.56 0.82
C THR A 267 -13.48 6.89 0.05
N GLN A 268 -12.44 7.36 0.73
CA GLN A 268 -11.20 7.86 0.13
C GLN A 268 -10.04 6.88 0.26
N CYS A 269 -9.95 6.09 1.34
CA CYS A 269 -8.83 5.17 1.57
C CYS A 269 -9.27 3.92 2.36
N PRO A 270 -10.16 3.08 1.78
CA PRO A 270 -10.74 1.92 2.46
C PRO A 270 -9.69 0.91 2.92
N LEU A 271 -8.51 0.92 2.29
CA LEU A 271 -7.38 0.05 2.61
C LEU A 271 -6.92 0.19 4.06
N VAL A 272 -7.00 1.40 4.64
CA VAL A 272 -6.66 1.61 6.05
C VAL A 272 -7.57 0.81 6.98
N LEU A 273 -8.86 0.71 6.66
CA LEU A 273 -9.84 -0.01 7.47
C LEU A 273 -9.77 -1.52 7.26
N THR A 274 -9.54 -2.01 6.04
CA THR A 274 -9.28 -3.45 5.83
C THR A 274 -8.04 -3.90 6.57
N SER A 275 -7.00 -3.06 6.61
CA SER A 275 -5.79 -3.30 7.40
C SER A 275 -6.10 -3.32 8.90
N ALA A 276 -6.92 -2.39 9.38
CA ALA A 276 -7.37 -2.37 10.77
C ALA A 276 -8.10 -3.66 11.16
N LEU A 277 -8.95 -4.19 10.28
CA LEU A 277 -9.64 -5.47 10.48
C LEU A 277 -8.66 -6.65 10.53
N LEU A 278 -7.67 -6.69 9.63
CA LEU A 278 -6.64 -7.74 9.64
C LEU A 278 -5.87 -7.77 10.97
N TRP A 279 -5.50 -6.58 11.45
CA TRP A 279 -4.65 -6.40 12.63
C TRP A 279 -5.43 -6.16 13.92
N TRP A 280 -6.76 -6.25 13.89
CA TRP A 280 -7.64 -5.90 15.01
C TRP A 280 -7.26 -6.53 16.35
N PRO A 281 -6.87 -7.82 16.45
CA PRO A 281 -6.48 -8.42 17.74
C PRO A 281 -5.31 -7.72 18.46
N HIS A 282 -4.40 -7.08 17.70
CA HIS A 282 -3.27 -6.34 18.24
C HIS A 282 -3.58 -4.85 18.39
N LEU A 283 -4.38 -4.30 17.48
CA LEU A 283 -4.74 -2.88 17.44
C LEU A 283 -5.76 -2.50 18.52
N GLU A 284 -6.77 -3.35 18.76
CA GLU A 284 -7.85 -3.12 19.71
C GLU A 284 -7.37 -2.79 21.14
N PRO A 285 -6.47 -3.58 21.79
CA PRO A 285 -6.03 -3.26 23.14
C PRO A 285 -5.24 -1.94 23.21
N GLU A 286 -4.46 -1.62 22.18
CA GLU A 286 -3.72 -0.36 22.12
C GLU A 286 -4.68 0.84 22.00
N LEU A 287 -5.65 0.78 21.08
CA LEU A 287 -6.66 1.81 20.91
C LEU A 287 -7.45 2.04 22.20
N HIS A 288 -7.93 0.97 22.84
CA HIS A 288 -8.67 1.05 24.09
C HIS A 288 -7.83 1.61 25.24
N CYS A 289 -6.57 1.22 25.37
CA CYS A 289 -5.69 1.70 26.42
C CYS A 289 -5.43 3.20 26.27
N ARG A 290 -5.13 3.63 25.04
CA ARG A 290 -4.91 5.05 24.72
C ARG A 290 -6.18 5.86 24.93
N TRP A 291 -7.30 5.47 24.33
CA TRP A 291 -8.58 6.17 24.44
C TRP A 291 -9.05 6.35 25.90
N ARG A 292 -8.92 5.31 26.72
CA ARG A 292 -9.28 5.36 28.15
C ARG A 292 -8.43 6.30 29.00
N LYS A 293 -7.19 6.61 28.57
CA LYS A 293 -6.35 7.56 29.31
C LYS A 293 -6.89 8.99 29.25
N TRP A 294 -7.65 9.33 28.21
CA TRP A 294 -8.07 10.70 27.94
C TRP A 294 -9.60 10.87 27.92
N SER A 295 -10.34 9.79 27.75
CA SER A 295 -11.80 9.79 27.78
C SER A 295 -12.31 8.65 28.64
N GLN A 296 -13.36 8.91 29.43
CA GLN A 296 -14.05 7.90 30.23
C GLN A 296 -15.15 7.18 29.43
N GLY A 297 -15.34 7.57 28.16
CA GLY A 297 -16.39 7.06 27.27
C GLY A 297 -15.99 5.79 26.51
N PRO A 298 -16.94 5.17 25.80
CA PRO A 298 -16.65 4.08 24.89
C PRO A 298 -15.83 4.58 23.69
N LEU A 299 -15.28 3.64 22.90
CA LEU A 299 -14.61 3.99 21.65
C LEU A 299 -15.57 4.73 20.69
N PRO A 300 -15.03 5.56 19.78
CA PRO A 300 -15.82 6.18 18.70
C PRO A 300 -16.69 5.17 17.94
N PRO A 301 -17.94 5.52 17.61
CA PRO A 301 -18.86 4.69 16.82
C PRO A 301 -18.23 3.99 15.61
N GLU A 302 -17.42 4.68 14.79
CA GLU A 302 -16.82 4.05 13.62
C GLU A 302 -15.80 2.95 13.98
N LEU A 303 -15.09 3.09 15.10
CA LEU A 303 -14.23 2.01 15.62
C LEU A 303 -15.05 0.84 16.17
N GLN A 304 -16.19 1.12 16.80
CA GLN A 304 -17.11 0.09 17.26
C GLN A 304 -17.66 -0.73 16.09
N ARG A 305 -17.93 -0.11 14.93
CA ARG A 305 -18.37 -0.83 13.73
C ARG A 305 -17.34 -1.83 13.21
N LEU A 306 -16.05 -1.51 13.28
CA LEU A 306 -14.98 -2.48 12.95
C LEU A 306 -15.02 -3.68 13.91
N GLN A 307 -15.22 -3.41 15.20
CA GLN A 307 -15.36 -4.46 16.22
C GLN A 307 -16.62 -5.32 15.98
N GLU A 308 -17.74 -4.70 15.58
CA GLU A 308 -18.98 -5.39 15.21
C GLU A 308 -18.81 -6.29 13.99
N ALA A 309 -18.14 -5.80 12.94
CA ALA A 309 -17.84 -6.60 11.75
C ALA A 309 -16.96 -7.83 12.09
N GLN A 310 -15.97 -7.66 12.98
CA GLN A 310 -15.16 -8.77 13.50
C GLN A 310 -15.99 -9.78 14.30
N ARG A 311 -16.87 -9.27 15.19
CA ARG A 311 -17.78 -10.12 15.99
C ARG A 311 -18.75 -10.89 15.09
N PHE A 312 -19.29 -10.24 14.07
CA PHE A 312 -20.12 -10.86 13.04
C PHE A 312 -19.37 -11.99 12.33
N ALA A 313 -18.18 -11.73 11.80
CA ALA A 313 -17.37 -12.74 11.10
C ALA A 313 -17.05 -13.96 12.00
N ARG A 314 -16.73 -13.73 13.27
CA ARG A 314 -16.48 -14.79 14.26
C ARG A 314 -17.75 -15.57 14.60
N SER A 315 -18.91 -14.91 14.68
CA SER A 315 -20.19 -15.57 14.97
C SER A 315 -20.58 -16.57 13.89
N LEU A 316 -20.28 -16.28 12.62
CA LEU A 316 -20.54 -17.19 11.51
C LEU A 316 -19.66 -18.46 11.56
N LEU A 317 -18.43 -18.32 12.05
CA LEU A 317 -17.49 -19.43 12.25
C LEU A 317 -17.80 -20.27 13.51
N SER A 318 -18.59 -19.75 14.45
CA SER A 318 -18.95 -20.49 15.66
C SER A 318 -19.93 -21.64 15.36
N LEU A 319 -19.75 -22.75 16.06
CA LEU A 319 -20.65 -23.90 16.00
C LEU A 319 -22.01 -23.62 16.66
N ASP A 320 -22.06 -22.69 17.62
CA ASP A 320 -23.21 -22.55 18.53
C ASP A 320 -24.36 -21.69 17.98
N THR A 321 -24.29 -21.23 16.73
CA THR A 321 -25.25 -20.28 16.18
C THR A 321 -25.78 -20.74 14.81
N ASP A 322 -27.00 -21.25 14.80
CA ASP A 322 -27.72 -21.68 13.59
C ASP A 322 -28.34 -20.52 12.80
N VAL A 323 -28.60 -19.38 13.46
CA VAL A 323 -29.19 -18.19 12.82
C VAL A 323 -28.13 -17.11 12.63
N ALA A 324 -27.79 -16.84 11.37
CA ALA A 324 -26.88 -15.75 11.04
C ALA A 324 -27.54 -14.39 11.37
N SER A 325 -26.91 -13.61 12.25
CA SER A 325 -27.30 -12.22 12.48
C SER A 325 -27.13 -11.41 11.18
N PRO A 326 -27.91 -10.35 10.96
CA PRO A 326 -27.72 -9.50 9.80
C PRO A 326 -26.35 -8.81 9.87
N ALA A 327 -25.60 -8.83 8.77
CA ALA A 327 -24.30 -8.16 8.69
C ALA A 327 -24.40 -6.66 9.06
N PRO A 328 -23.51 -6.14 9.93
CA PRO A 328 -23.45 -4.71 10.21
C PRO A 328 -23.04 -3.93 8.96
N GLY A 329 -23.48 -2.68 8.86
CA GLY A 329 -23.10 -1.78 7.77
C GLY A 329 -21.73 -1.13 8.04
N PRO A 330 -20.99 -0.72 6.99
CA PRO A 330 -21.25 -0.94 5.56
C PRO A 330 -20.88 -2.36 5.09
N ALA A 331 -21.55 -2.86 4.04
CA ALA A 331 -21.45 -4.26 3.58
C ALA A 331 -20.01 -4.70 3.27
N TRP A 332 -19.19 -3.82 2.70
CA TRP A 332 -17.81 -4.15 2.34
C TRP A 332 -16.90 -4.37 3.56
N VAL A 333 -17.13 -3.66 4.69
CA VAL A 333 -16.36 -3.85 5.93
C VAL A 333 -16.67 -5.22 6.53
N SER A 334 -17.95 -5.60 6.55
CA SER A 334 -18.38 -6.93 6.98
C SER A 334 -17.85 -8.03 6.06
N ALA A 335 -17.82 -7.80 4.74
CA ALA A 335 -17.24 -8.73 3.77
C ALA A 335 -15.73 -8.89 3.97
N ALA A 336 -14.99 -7.80 4.20
CA ALA A 336 -13.57 -7.82 4.51
C ALA A 336 -13.28 -8.62 5.79
N ALA A 337 -14.01 -8.35 6.87
CA ALA A 337 -13.87 -9.07 8.13
C ALA A 337 -14.14 -10.57 7.95
N LEU A 338 -15.18 -10.92 7.19
CA LEU A 338 -15.53 -12.31 6.90
C LEU A 338 -14.48 -13.01 6.05
N HIS A 339 -13.99 -12.37 4.97
CA HIS A 339 -12.92 -12.91 4.13
C HIS A 339 -11.68 -13.26 4.95
N LEU A 340 -11.24 -12.33 5.80
CA LEU A 340 -10.08 -12.51 6.68
C LEU A 340 -10.29 -13.65 7.69
N ALA A 341 -11.52 -13.80 8.19
CA ALA A 341 -11.87 -14.86 9.13
C ALA A 341 -11.91 -16.24 8.44
N VAL A 342 -12.53 -16.34 7.26
CA VAL A 342 -12.58 -17.57 6.44
C VAL A 342 -11.19 -18.05 6.05
N ARG A 343 -10.28 -17.14 5.68
CA ARG A 343 -8.91 -17.48 5.33
C ARG A 343 -8.15 -18.13 6.49
N ARG A 344 -8.36 -17.63 7.71
CA ARG A 344 -7.73 -18.15 8.94
C ARG A 344 -8.40 -19.42 9.47
N ALA A 345 -9.64 -19.69 9.07
CA ALA A 345 -10.41 -20.85 9.50
C ALA A 345 -9.90 -22.16 8.88
N ARG A 346 -10.45 -23.32 9.29
CA ARG A 346 -10.19 -24.61 8.62
C ARG A 346 -11.11 -24.78 7.42
N LYS A 347 -10.80 -25.74 6.53
CA LYS A 347 -11.61 -26.00 5.32
C LYS A 347 -13.06 -26.37 5.65
N GLU A 348 -13.26 -27.19 6.68
CA GLU A 348 -14.59 -27.62 7.16
C GLU A 348 -15.45 -26.45 7.63
N ASP A 349 -14.83 -25.49 8.34
CA ASP A 349 -15.51 -24.29 8.83
C ASP A 349 -15.90 -23.37 7.67
N THR A 350 -15.10 -23.35 6.60
CA THR A 350 -15.35 -22.52 5.41
C THR A 350 -16.64 -22.95 4.72
N VAL A 351 -16.83 -24.24 4.44
CA VAL A 351 -18.06 -24.76 3.79
C VAL A 351 -19.29 -24.45 4.63
N ARG A 352 -19.19 -24.55 5.96
CA ARG A 352 -20.29 -24.23 6.89
C ARG A 352 -20.61 -22.74 6.91
N VAL A 353 -19.61 -21.87 6.88
CA VAL A 353 -19.84 -20.42 6.78
C VAL A 353 -20.58 -20.09 5.49
N LEU A 354 -20.15 -20.67 4.37
CA LEU A 354 -20.73 -20.40 3.06
C LEU A 354 -22.18 -20.88 2.95
N SER A 355 -22.57 -21.97 3.63
CA SER A 355 -23.98 -22.38 3.69
C SER A 355 -24.87 -21.40 4.50
N LYS A 356 -24.30 -20.70 5.49
CA LYS A 356 -25.01 -19.67 6.27
C LYS A 356 -25.17 -18.34 5.53
N LEU A 357 -24.52 -18.17 4.38
CA LEU A 357 -24.56 -16.92 3.59
C LEU A 357 -25.84 -16.71 2.79
N ASP A 358 -26.66 -17.75 2.62
CA ASP A 358 -27.91 -17.67 1.84
C ASP A 358 -28.89 -16.63 2.41
N GLY A 359 -28.83 -16.34 3.72
CA GLY A 359 -29.66 -15.32 4.39
C GLY A 359 -29.11 -13.89 4.41
N GLN A 360 -27.92 -13.63 3.86
CA GLN A 360 -27.26 -12.32 3.94
C GLN A 360 -27.59 -11.40 2.75
N ARG A 361 -27.21 -10.12 2.82
CA ARG A 361 -27.42 -9.13 1.74
C ARG A 361 -26.56 -9.47 0.52
N GLU A 362 -27.06 -9.19 -0.68
CA GLU A 362 -26.34 -9.47 -1.94
C GLU A 362 -25.05 -8.67 -2.06
N GLU A 363 -25.06 -7.40 -1.65
CA GLU A 363 -23.87 -6.53 -1.61
C GLU A 363 -22.72 -7.16 -0.83
N LEU A 364 -23.02 -7.81 0.31
CA LEU A 364 -22.01 -8.51 1.12
C LEU A 364 -21.33 -9.61 0.31
N LEU A 365 -22.11 -10.40 -0.46
CA LEU A 365 -21.59 -11.50 -1.27
C LEU A 365 -20.72 -11.00 -2.42
N VAL A 366 -21.11 -9.89 -3.06
CA VAL A 366 -20.33 -9.28 -4.15
C VAL A 366 -18.98 -8.79 -3.63
N PHE A 367 -18.95 -8.08 -2.49
CA PHE A 367 -17.70 -7.67 -1.87
C PHE A 367 -16.87 -8.87 -1.37
N LEU A 368 -17.51 -9.89 -0.80
CA LEU A 368 -16.83 -11.10 -0.33
C LEU A 368 -16.15 -11.85 -1.48
N PHE A 369 -16.83 -11.94 -2.62
CA PHE A 369 -16.26 -12.53 -3.83
C PHE A 369 -15.08 -11.70 -4.33
N ALA A 370 -15.20 -10.37 -4.36
CA ALA A 370 -14.11 -9.49 -4.77
C ALA A 370 -12.86 -9.64 -3.87
N PHE A 371 -13.03 -9.63 -2.53
CA PHE A 371 -11.91 -9.90 -1.62
C PHE A 371 -11.32 -11.30 -1.82
N SER A 372 -12.16 -12.31 -2.08
CA SER A 372 -11.69 -13.68 -2.32
C SER A 372 -10.89 -13.79 -3.63
N LEU A 373 -11.27 -13.06 -4.69
CA LEU A 373 -10.47 -12.96 -5.92
C LEU A 373 -9.08 -12.36 -5.64
N MET A 374 -9.02 -11.30 -4.82
CA MET A 374 -7.74 -10.70 -4.43
C MET A 374 -6.90 -11.66 -3.58
N GLY A 375 -7.54 -12.43 -2.69
CA GLY A 375 -6.89 -13.50 -1.94
C GLY A 375 -6.35 -14.63 -2.83
N LEU A 376 -7.10 -15.02 -3.86
CA LEU A 376 -6.68 -16.00 -4.86
C LEU A 376 -5.44 -15.52 -5.62
N LEU A 377 -5.45 -14.29 -6.12
CA LEU A 377 -4.31 -13.69 -6.80
C LEU A 377 -3.09 -13.57 -5.88
N SER A 378 -3.30 -13.18 -4.62
CA SER A 378 -2.22 -13.14 -3.62
C SER A 378 -1.62 -14.53 -3.38
N ALA A 379 -2.46 -15.58 -3.31
CA ALA A 379 -2.01 -16.95 -3.15
C ALA A 379 -1.26 -17.49 -4.38
N HIS A 380 -1.56 -16.99 -5.57
CA HIS A 380 -0.81 -17.32 -6.79
C HIS A 380 0.54 -16.61 -6.89
N LEU A 381 0.65 -15.40 -6.35
CA LEU A 381 1.91 -14.65 -6.26
C LEU A 381 2.80 -15.13 -5.10
N SER A 382 2.22 -15.82 -4.12
CA SER A 382 2.95 -16.42 -3.00
C SER A 382 3.72 -17.67 -3.42
N PRO A 383 4.92 -17.93 -2.88
CA PRO A 383 5.67 -19.16 -3.14
C PRO A 383 4.96 -20.43 -2.64
N GLN A 384 3.91 -20.32 -1.83
CA GLN A 384 3.16 -21.45 -1.28
C GLN A 384 1.96 -21.83 -2.16
N ALA A 385 2.21 -22.64 -3.20
CA ALA A 385 1.20 -23.02 -4.18
C ALA A 385 -0.02 -23.77 -3.60
N ALA A 386 0.08 -24.39 -2.42
CA ALA A 386 -1.02 -25.13 -1.77
C ALA A 386 -2.20 -24.23 -1.37
N ASP A 387 -1.92 -22.96 -1.05
CA ASP A 387 -2.95 -22.01 -0.64
C ASP A 387 -3.80 -21.54 -1.82
N SER A 388 -3.25 -21.56 -3.04
CA SER A 388 -3.97 -21.10 -4.24
C SER A 388 -5.16 -21.98 -4.60
N ARG A 389 -5.03 -23.31 -4.46
CA ARG A 389 -6.16 -24.23 -4.72
C ARG A 389 -7.29 -24.03 -3.73
N ARG A 390 -6.96 -23.81 -2.45
CA ARG A 390 -7.96 -23.55 -1.41
C ARG A 390 -8.67 -22.22 -1.65
N ALA A 391 -7.93 -21.18 -2.05
CA ALA A 391 -8.51 -19.89 -2.41
C ALA A 391 -9.44 -20.01 -3.62
N LEU A 392 -9.08 -20.84 -4.62
CA LEU A 392 -9.91 -21.10 -5.80
C LEU A 392 -11.21 -21.82 -5.42
N ASP A 393 -11.12 -22.89 -4.61
CA ASP A 393 -12.29 -23.61 -4.09
C ASP A 393 -13.23 -22.63 -3.36
N THR A 394 -12.69 -21.73 -2.54
CA THR A 394 -13.48 -20.71 -1.82
C THR A 394 -14.16 -19.72 -2.76
N CYS A 395 -13.45 -19.25 -3.78
CA CYS A 395 -14.01 -18.36 -4.81
C CYS A 395 -15.14 -19.04 -5.58
N ALA A 396 -14.98 -20.31 -5.94
CA ALA A 396 -15.97 -21.10 -6.67
C ALA A 396 -17.26 -21.30 -5.86
N GLU A 397 -17.15 -21.60 -4.56
CA GLU A 397 -18.33 -21.75 -3.69
C GLU A 397 -19.11 -20.43 -3.53
N ILE A 398 -18.41 -19.31 -3.33
CA ILE A 398 -19.05 -17.99 -3.26
C ILE A 398 -19.73 -17.64 -4.61
N LEU A 399 -19.07 -17.95 -5.72
CA LEU A 399 -19.62 -17.77 -7.05
C LEU A 399 -20.89 -18.59 -7.27
N GLY A 400 -20.91 -19.84 -6.81
CA GLY A 400 -22.11 -20.69 -6.82
C GLY A 400 -23.25 -20.06 -6.02
N CYS A 401 -22.98 -19.45 -4.86
CA CYS A 401 -23.98 -18.70 -4.11
C CYS A 401 -24.52 -17.49 -4.91
N LEU A 402 -23.65 -16.74 -5.58
CA LEU A 402 -24.06 -15.60 -6.43
C LEU A 402 -24.92 -16.06 -7.62
N GLN A 403 -24.56 -17.16 -8.27
CA GLN A 403 -25.31 -17.74 -9.40
C GLN A 403 -26.68 -18.25 -8.96
N ARG A 404 -26.77 -19.01 -7.86
CA ARG A 404 -28.05 -19.48 -7.29
C ARG A 404 -29.00 -18.33 -6.99
N ARG A 405 -28.47 -17.19 -6.54
CA ARG A 405 -29.23 -15.98 -6.21
C ARG A 405 -29.45 -15.03 -7.39
N ARG A 406 -28.89 -15.32 -8.57
CA ARG A 406 -28.96 -14.48 -9.77
C ARG A 406 -28.43 -13.06 -9.54
N VAL A 407 -27.37 -12.93 -8.75
CA VAL A 407 -26.71 -11.64 -8.50
C VAL A 407 -25.72 -11.37 -9.65
N PRO A 408 -25.77 -10.19 -10.30
CA PRO A 408 -24.89 -9.88 -11.42
C PRO A 408 -23.45 -9.64 -10.96
N TRP A 409 -22.66 -10.70 -11.02
CA TRP A 409 -21.23 -10.73 -10.65
C TRP A 409 -20.25 -10.36 -11.79
N PRO A 410 -20.55 -10.50 -13.10
CA PRO A 410 -19.54 -10.25 -14.16
C PRO A 410 -19.01 -8.81 -14.17
N ARG A 411 -19.78 -7.84 -13.66
CA ARG A 411 -19.37 -6.43 -13.56
C ARG A 411 -18.13 -6.22 -12.68
N LEU A 412 -17.83 -7.14 -11.76
CA LEU A 412 -16.62 -7.11 -10.94
C LEU A 412 -15.32 -7.16 -11.75
N PHE A 413 -15.38 -7.69 -12.97
CA PHE A 413 -14.22 -7.77 -13.86
C PHE A 413 -14.06 -6.51 -14.72
N GLN A 414 -15.08 -5.65 -14.75
CA GLN A 414 -15.06 -4.35 -15.44
C GLN A 414 -14.96 -3.22 -14.42
N LEU A 415 -13.94 -3.24 -13.57
CA LEU A 415 -13.72 -2.18 -12.60
C LEU A 415 -13.42 -0.86 -13.33
N THR A 416 -14.34 0.10 -13.26
CA THR A 416 -14.14 1.45 -13.78
C THR A 416 -14.20 2.49 -12.66
N GLU A 417 -13.45 3.59 -12.80
CA GLU A 417 -13.52 4.72 -11.87
C GLU A 417 -14.87 5.47 -11.94
N ALA A 418 -15.61 5.31 -13.05
CA ALA A 418 -16.89 5.95 -13.29
C ALA A 418 -18.05 5.30 -12.49
N ASP A 419 -17.86 4.08 -11.99
CA ASP A 419 -18.86 3.38 -11.19
C ASP A 419 -18.88 3.92 -9.76
N ALA A 420 -19.92 4.71 -9.44
CA ALA A 420 -20.16 5.19 -8.09
C ALA A 420 -20.45 4.01 -7.15
N GLY A 421 -19.57 3.80 -6.16
CA GLY A 421 -19.72 2.80 -5.11
C GLY A 421 -18.72 1.66 -5.24
N LEU A 422 -19.18 0.48 -5.67
CA LEU A 422 -18.45 -0.78 -5.55
C LEU A 422 -17.16 -0.84 -6.39
N GLY A 423 -17.20 -0.41 -7.65
CA GLY A 423 -16.03 -0.38 -8.53
C GLY A 423 -14.92 0.51 -7.95
N ARG A 424 -15.27 1.73 -7.54
CA ARG A 424 -14.34 2.66 -6.89
C ARG A 424 -13.74 2.10 -5.59
N THR A 425 -14.54 1.53 -4.69
CA THR A 425 -14.02 0.96 -3.44
C THR A 425 -13.03 -0.18 -3.71
N LEU A 426 -13.32 -1.05 -4.67
CA LEU A 426 -12.43 -2.16 -5.03
C LEU A 426 -11.13 -1.67 -5.70
N LEU A 427 -11.19 -0.65 -6.56
CA LEU A 427 -9.99 -0.05 -7.17
C LEU A 427 -9.06 0.58 -6.11
N LEU A 428 -9.62 1.17 -5.05
CA LEU A 428 -8.83 1.72 -3.95
C LEU A 428 -8.23 0.63 -3.03
N LEU A 429 -8.80 -0.57 -3.02
CA LEU A 429 -8.33 -1.70 -2.21
C LEU A 429 -7.34 -2.62 -2.93
N ALA A 430 -7.47 -2.75 -4.24
CA ALA A 430 -6.69 -3.69 -5.02
C ALA A 430 -5.32 -3.11 -5.41
N PRO A 431 -4.21 -3.82 -5.16
CA PRO A 431 -2.92 -3.45 -5.72
C PRO A 431 -2.95 -3.48 -7.25
N ASP A 432 -2.15 -2.65 -7.90
CA ASP A 432 -2.16 -2.51 -9.36
C ASP A 432 -1.80 -3.83 -10.06
N GLN A 433 -0.90 -4.62 -9.46
CA GLN A 433 -0.54 -5.94 -9.96
C GLN A 433 -1.73 -6.92 -9.92
N HIS A 434 -2.57 -6.88 -8.88
CA HIS A 434 -3.75 -7.73 -8.79
C HIS A 434 -4.82 -7.32 -9.80
N ILE A 435 -5.03 -6.01 -10.00
CA ILE A 435 -5.95 -5.51 -11.04
C ILE A 435 -5.48 -5.99 -12.41
N ARG A 436 -4.16 -5.91 -12.70
CA ARG A 436 -3.58 -6.42 -13.95
C ARG A 436 -3.77 -7.93 -14.13
N LEU A 437 -3.69 -8.71 -13.05
CA LEU A 437 -3.83 -10.17 -13.06
C LEU A 437 -5.27 -10.68 -12.95
N LEU A 438 -6.25 -9.78 -12.84
CA LEU A 438 -7.66 -10.14 -12.76
C LEU A 438 -8.14 -11.05 -13.90
N PRO A 439 -7.66 -10.92 -15.17
CA PRO A 439 -7.98 -11.87 -16.23
C PRO A 439 -7.58 -13.32 -15.91
N ALA A 440 -6.43 -13.52 -15.25
CA ALA A 440 -5.99 -14.86 -14.86
C ALA A 440 -6.93 -15.50 -13.83
N ALA A 441 -7.42 -14.72 -12.86
CA ALA A 441 -8.43 -15.19 -11.91
C ALA A 441 -9.77 -15.49 -12.60
N PHE A 442 -10.20 -14.66 -13.56
CA PHE A 442 -11.42 -14.89 -14.34
C PHE A 442 -11.39 -16.25 -15.04
N TYR A 443 -10.31 -16.54 -15.78
CA TYR A 443 -10.21 -17.80 -16.52
C TYR A 443 -9.95 -19.01 -15.63
N SER A 444 -9.36 -18.82 -14.46
CA SER A 444 -9.21 -19.89 -13.45
C SER A 444 -10.56 -20.37 -12.91
N LEU A 445 -11.59 -19.51 -12.94
CA LEU A 445 -12.95 -19.82 -12.50
C LEU A 445 -13.88 -20.32 -13.60
N LEU A 446 -13.46 -20.33 -14.87
CA LEU A 446 -14.31 -20.63 -16.02
C LEU A 446 -15.01 -22.00 -15.92
N SER A 447 -14.33 -23.01 -15.37
CA SER A 447 -14.90 -24.36 -15.19
C SER A 447 -16.02 -24.42 -14.16
N TYR A 448 -16.17 -23.39 -13.33
CA TYR A 448 -17.18 -23.28 -12.27
C TYR A 448 -18.38 -22.42 -12.70
N PHE A 449 -18.42 -21.95 -13.95
CA PHE A 449 -19.55 -21.18 -14.45
C PHE A 449 -20.71 -22.10 -14.84
N GLU A 450 -21.89 -21.91 -14.23
CA GLU A 450 -23.11 -22.63 -14.59
C GLU A 450 -23.63 -22.17 -15.96
N GLU A 451 -23.80 -23.09 -16.91
CA GLU A 451 -24.18 -22.77 -18.29
C GLU A 451 -25.50 -21.99 -18.40
N ASP A 452 -26.48 -22.32 -17.56
CA ASP A 452 -27.78 -21.65 -17.51
C ASP A 452 -27.73 -20.20 -16.97
N SER A 453 -26.68 -19.88 -16.21
CA SER A 453 -26.44 -18.53 -15.67
C SER A 453 -25.76 -17.63 -16.70
N LEU A 454 -24.85 -18.22 -17.51
CA LEU A 454 -24.11 -17.51 -18.56
C LEU A 454 -25.01 -17.03 -19.71
N LEU A 455 -26.04 -17.80 -20.04
CA LEU A 455 -27.00 -17.45 -21.08
C LEU A 455 -27.91 -16.26 -20.69
N LYS A 456 -28.00 -15.93 -19.40
CA LYS A 456 -28.88 -14.87 -18.88
C LYS A 456 -28.13 -13.56 -18.59
N GLU A 457 -26.81 -13.59 -18.52
CA GLU A 457 -25.97 -12.43 -18.23
C GLU A 457 -25.58 -11.71 -19.53
N GLU A 458 -26.32 -10.65 -19.89
CA GLU A 458 -26.07 -9.85 -21.10
C GLU A 458 -24.62 -9.32 -21.18
N ALA A 459 -24.02 -8.99 -20.03
CA ALA A 459 -22.67 -8.45 -19.96
C ALA A 459 -21.55 -9.52 -20.06
N PHE A 460 -21.86 -10.81 -19.88
CA PHE A 460 -20.84 -11.85 -19.72
C PHE A 460 -19.90 -11.96 -20.92
N LEU A 461 -20.45 -11.97 -22.14
CA LEU A 461 -19.64 -12.08 -23.36
C LEU A 461 -18.70 -10.88 -23.52
N HIS A 462 -19.18 -9.67 -23.24
CA HIS A 462 -18.37 -8.46 -23.29
C HIS A 462 -17.24 -8.51 -22.26
N VAL A 463 -17.53 -8.91 -21.02
CA VAL A 463 -16.53 -9.12 -19.96
C VAL A 463 -15.50 -10.17 -20.39
N ALA A 464 -15.94 -11.31 -20.92
CA ALA A 464 -15.05 -12.40 -21.32
C ALA A 464 -14.09 -11.99 -22.44
N VAL A 465 -14.56 -11.24 -23.44
CA VAL A 465 -13.70 -10.72 -24.51
C VAL A 465 -12.71 -9.68 -23.97
N ASP A 466 -13.15 -8.75 -23.14
CA ASP A 466 -12.27 -7.76 -22.51
C ASP A 466 -11.18 -8.43 -21.64
N MET A 467 -11.55 -9.42 -20.81
CA MET A 467 -10.59 -10.20 -20.03
C MET A 467 -9.62 -10.97 -20.92
N TYR A 468 -10.08 -11.53 -22.05
CA TYR A 468 -9.21 -12.21 -23.01
C TYR A 468 -8.13 -11.27 -23.55
N LEU A 469 -8.54 -10.09 -24.02
CA LEU A 469 -7.62 -9.09 -24.58
C LEU A 469 -6.59 -8.66 -23.54
N LYS A 470 -7.04 -8.34 -22.32
CA LYS A 470 -6.14 -8.00 -21.20
C LYS A 470 -5.18 -9.14 -20.89
N LEU A 471 -5.64 -10.40 -20.88
CA LEU A 471 -4.78 -11.56 -20.69
C LEU A 471 -3.72 -11.65 -21.79
N THR A 472 -4.09 -11.49 -23.06
CA THR A 472 -3.12 -11.54 -24.18
C THR A 472 -2.07 -10.44 -24.09
N CYS A 473 -2.47 -9.22 -23.69
CA CYS A 473 -1.54 -8.11 -23.48
C CYS A 473 -0.47 -8.42 -22.42
N LEU A 474 -0.81 -9.16 -21.35
CA LEU A 474 0.18 -9.57 -20.34
C LEU A 474 1.30 -10.44 -20.93
N PHE A 475 1.00 -11.27 -21.92
CA PHE A 475 1.99 -12.15 -22.56
C PHE A 475 2.79 -11.44 -23.67
N VAL A 476 2.14 -10.58 -24.46
CA VAL A 476 2.77 -9.86 -25.59
C VAL A 476 3.71 -8.76 -25.13
N ALA A 477 3.43 -8.10 -23.99
CA ALA A 477 4.29 -7.06 -23.43
C ALA A 477 5.66 -7.56 -22.91
N GLY A 478 5.96 -8.86 -22.98
CA GLY A 478 7.23 -9.43 -22.50
C GLY A 478 7.40 -9.46 -20.97
N GLU A 479 6.35 -9.08 -20.22
CA GLU A 479 6.35 -8.96 -18.75
C GLU A 479 6.26 -10.31 -18.00
N THR A 480 6.17 -11.43 -18.73
CA THR A 480 5.96 -12.77 -18.13
C THR A 480 7.19 -13.39 -17.46
N ARG A 481 8.35 -12.73 -17.47
CA ARG A 481 9.51 -13.18 -16.67
C ARG A 481 9.39 -12.85 -15.18
N VAL A 482 8.41 -12.05 -14.76
CA VAL A 482 8.13 -11.68 -13.35
C VAL A 482 7.60 -12.88 -12.55
N VAL A 483 7.14 -13.94 -13.21
CA VAL A 483 6.40 -15.04 -12.56
C VAL A 483 7.27 -16.26 -12.24
N SER A 484 8.55 -16.24 -12.61
CA SER A 484 9.47 -17.35 -12.34
C SER A 484 10.88 -16.86 -12.03
N THR A 485 11.07 -16.29 -10.85
CA THR A 485 12.39 -16.34 -10.18
C THR A 485 12.46 -17.59 -9.31
N PRO A 486 13.32 -18.57 -9.62
CA PRO A 486 13.69 -19.59 -8.65
C PRO A 486 14.51 -18.90 -7.57
N ALA A 487 13.98 -18.84 -6.34
CA ALA A 487 14.78 -18.43 -5.19
C ALA A 487 15.92 -19.43 -5.02
N HIS A 488 17.16 -18.92 -5.07
CA HIS A 488 18.39 -19.68 -4.87
C HIS A 488 18.29 -20.54 -3.60
N SER A 489 18.26 -21.86 -3.77
CA SER A 489 18.58 -22.79 -2.70
C SER A 489 20.09 -22.78 -2.51
N LEU A 490 20.52 -22.36 -1.33
CA LEU A 490 21.87 -22.54 -0.83
C LEU A 490 22.06 -24.05 -0.56
N GLU A 491 22.54 -24.79 -1.57
CA GLU A 491 22.98 -26.17 -1.37
C GLU A 491 24.51 -26.22 -1.27
N LEU A 492 24.95 -26.60 -0.07
CA LEU A 492 26.30 -27.01 0.26
C LEU A 492 26.83 -28.02 -0.77
N GLN A 493 27.92 -27.65 -1.43
CA GLN A 493 28.62 -28.51 -2.37
C GLN A 493 29.44 -29.55 -1.59
N GLY A 494 29.03 -30.81 -1.68
CA GLY A 494 29.73 -31.96 -1.09
C GLY A 494 29.48 -33.26 -1.87
N GLN A 495 30.30 -33.46 -2.92
CA GLN A 495 30.69 -34.75 -3.54
C GLN A 495 29.62 -35.69 -4.17
N ALA A 496 29.63 -35.65 -5.51
CA ALA A 496 29.74 -36.77 -6.47
C ALA A 496 28.71 -37.95 -6.44
N GLY A 497 27.76 -37.90 -7.37
CA GLY A 497 27.01 -39.05 -7.88
C GLY A 497 26.07 -38.66 -9.04
N ARG A 498 26.15 -39.36 -10.19
CA ARG A 498 25.41 -39.10 -11.45
C ARG A 498 23.87 -39.12 -11.32
N PRO A 499 23.14 -38.51 -12.27
CA PRO A 499 21.78 -38.01 -12.09
C PRO A 499 20.72 -39.12 -12.19
N ARG A 500 19.81 -39.16 -11.22
CA ARG A 500 18.47 -39.72 -11.39
C ARG A 500 17.52 -38.53 -11.38
N GLU A 501 16.88 -38.29 -12.52
CA GLU A 501 15.75 -37.37 -12.62
C GLU A 501 14.69 -37.69 -11.57
N PRO A 502 14.10 -36.67 -10.93
CA PRO A 502 12.73 -36.75 -10.49
C PRO A 502 11.92 -35.57 -11.05
N ALA A 503 10.98 -35.92 -11.92
CA ALA A 503 9.66 -35.31 -12.10
C ALA A 503 9.52 -33.83 -11.73
N ASN A 504 9.72 -32.96 -12.73
CA ASN A 504 9.20 -31.60 -12.77
C ASN A 504 7.67 -31.61 -12.55
N LYS A 505 7.25 -31.40 -11.30
CA LYS A 505 5.89 -30.99 -10.91
C LYS A 505 5.97 -29.71 -10.08
N SER A 506 6.71 -28.72 -10.56
CA SER A 506 6.48 -27.33 -10.18
C SER A 506 5.65 -26.69 -11.28
N SER A 507 4.33 -26.70 -11.13
CA SER A 507 3.45 -25.98 -12.06
C SER A 507 3.69 -24.49 -11.88
N SER A 508 4.53 -23.93 -12.74
CA SER A 508 4.63 -22.48 -12.89
C SER A 508 3.26 -21.94 -13.32
N PHE A 509 2.84 -20.81 -12.77
CA PHE A 509 1.58 -20.13 -13.08
C PHE A 509 1.27 -19.97 -14.58
N PRO A 510 2.26 -19.81 -15.50
CA PRO A 510 1.99 -19.83 -16.95
C PRO A 510 1.57 -21.20 -17.49
N ALA A 511 1.98 -22.31 -16.87
CA ALA A 511 1.61 -23.67 -17.28
C ALA A 511 0.21 -24.08 -16.79
N ALA A 512 -0.37 -23.34 -15.83
CA ALA A 512 -1.71 -23.58 -15.31
C ALA A 512 -2.81 -22.80 -16.06
N ILE A 513 -2.46 -21.72 -16.77
CA ILE A 513 -3.39 -20.95 -17.60
C ILE A 513 -3.38 -21.58 -19.00
N ASP A 514 -4.26 -22.56 -19.20
CA ASP A 514 -4.43 -23.19 -20.51
C ASP A 514 -5.14 -22.21 -21.47
N THR A 515 -4.35 -21.52 -22.29
CA THR A 515 -4.82 -20.55 -23.29
C THR A 515 -5.63 -21.19 -24.42
N THR A 516 -5.74 -22.53 -24.47
CA THR A 516 -6.58 -23.25 -25.44
C THR A 516 -8.05 -23.34 -25.03
N VAL A 517 -8.33 -23.20 -23.74
CA VAL A 517 -9.67 -23.21 -23.14
C VAL A 517 -10.53 -22.00 -23.58
N PRO A 518 -10.05 -20.73 -23.53
CA PRO A 518 -10.86 -19.59 -23.96
C PRO A 518 -11.31 -19.69 -25.42
N LYS A 519 -10.49 -20.26 -26.31
CA LYS A 519 -10.80 -20.41 -27.74
C LYS A 519 -11.92 -21.41 -27.98
N LYS A 520 -11.85 -22.61 -27.40
CA LYS A 520 -12.89 -23.64 -27.59
C LYS A 520 -14.21 -23.24 -26.93
N GLU A 521 -14.15 -22.61 -25.76
CA GLU A 521 -15.35 -22.27 -24.99
C GLU A 521 -16.09 -21.04 -25.52
N LEU A 522 -15.40 -20.02 -26.08
CA LEU A 522 -16.09 -18.94 -26.81
C LEU A 522 -16.86 -19.48 -28.02
N HIS A 523 -16.29 -20.47 -28.72
CA HIS A 523 -16.90 -21.10 -29.89
C HIS A 523 -18.08 -22.04 -29.53
N THR A 524 -18.01 -22.78 -28.42
CA THR A 524 -19.08 -23.71 -28.01
C THR A 524 -20.19 -23.04 -27.19
N ARG A 525 -19.85 -22.17 -26.22
CA ARG A 525 -20.81 -21.54 -25.29
C ARG A 525 -21.43 -20.26 -25.85
N GLY A 526 -20.89 -19.70 -26.93
CA GLY A 526 -21.45 -18.55 -27.66
C GLY A 526 -22.64 -18.87 -28.57
N ARG A 527 -23.11 -20.13 -28.68
CA ARG A 527 -24.22 -20.49 -29.58
C ARG A 527 -25.63 -20.13 -29.07
N GLY A 528 -25.78 -19.75 -27.79
CA GLY A 528 -27.10 -19.69 -27.14
C GLY A 528 -27.74 -18.31 -26.91
N ASN A 529 -27.04 -17.18 -27.11
CA ASN A 529 -27.62 -15.84 -26.86
C ASN A 529 -28.08 -15.17 -28.16
N THR A 530 -29.39 -14.97 -28.30
CA THR A 530 -30.09 -14.30 -29.42
C THR A 530 -30.51 -12.86 -29.12
N GLN A 531 -29.92 -12.19 -28.12
CA GLN A 531 -30.23 -10.78 -27.82
C GLN A 531 -29.13 -9.83 -28.26
N ARG A 532 -29.57 -8.70 -28.85
CA ARG A 532 -28.79 -7.64 -29.52
C ARG A 532 -27.63 -7.14 -28.64
N LEU A 533 -26.43 -7.64 -28.90
CA LEU A 533 -25.18 -7.07 -28.38
C LEU A 533 -24.53 -6.22 -29.47
N THR A 534 -24.45 -4.91 -29.26
CA THR A 534 -23.73 -3.98 -30.13
C THR A 534 -22.23 -4.22 -29.94
N LEU A 535 -21.65 -5.14 -30.71
CA LEU A 535 -20.23 -5.55 -30.70
C LEU A 535 -19.27 -4.53 -31.36
N VAL A 536 -19.81 -3.44 -31.90
CA VAL A 536 -19.08 -2.39 -32.63
C VAL A 536 -17.96 -1.70 -31.81
N PRO A 537 -18.13 -1.40 -30.51
CA PRO A 537 -17.05 -0.77 -29.73
C PRO A 537 -15.85 -1.70 -29.48
N LEU A 538 -16.09 -3.00 -29.31
CA LEU A 538 -15.05 -4.01 -29.06
C LEU A 538 -14.19 -4.28 -30.30
N LEU A 539 -14.79 -4.22 -31.49
CA LEU A 539 -14.08 -4.33 -32.78
C LEU A 539 -13.28 -3.06 -33.12
N ALA A 540 -13.74 -1.89 -32.66
CA ALA A 540 -13.06 -0.61 -32.89
C ALA A 540 -11.89 -0.36 -31.92
N ALA A 541 -11.95 -0.88 -30.69
CA ALA A 541 -10.89 -0.73 -29.67
C ALA A 541 -9.72 -1.70 -29.86
N GLY A 542 -9.88 -2.74 -30.68
CA GLY A 542 -8.89 -3.81 -30.88
C GLY A 542 -8.44 -3.93 -32.33
N ALA A 543 -7.66 -2.96 -32.82
CA ALA A 543 -6.94 -3.10 -34.09
C ALA A 543 -5.84 -4.20 -34.04
N ASP A 544 -5.52 -4.70 -32.83
CA ASP A 544 -4.55 -5.77 -32.54
C ASP A 544 -5.22 -7.06 -31.99
N CYS A 545 -6.50 -7.31 -32.29
CA CYS A 545 -7.18 -8.54 -31.87
C CYS A 545 -6.61 -9.79 -32.57
N ASP A 546 -6.57 -10.93 -31.88
CA ASP A 546 -6.34 -12.26 -32.49
C ASP A 546 -7.32 -12.44 -33.67
N PRO A 547 -6.84 -12.80 -34.88
CA PRO A 547 -7.68 -12.94 -36.07
C PRO A 547 -8.83 -13.94 -35.90
N GLU A 548 -8.69 -14.95 -35.03
CA GLU A 548 -9.75 -15.93 -34.76
C GLU A 548 -10.88 -15.33 -33.92
N VAL A 549 -10.56 -14.51 -32.92
CA VAL A 549 -11.56 -13.80 -32.10
C VAL A 549 -12.29 -12.77 -32.96
N SER A 550 -11.56 -12.06 -33.81
CA SER A 550 -12.14 -11.13 -34.78
C SER A 550 -13.12 -11.84 -35.73
N ALA A 551 -12.73 -13.02 -36.25
CA ALA A 551 -13.60 -13.84 -37.09
C ALA A 551 -14.83 -14.39 -36.34
N ALA A 552 -14.67 -14.78 -35.07
CA ALA A 552 -15.77 -15.23 -34.23
C ALA A 552 -16.78 -14.11 -33.93
N LEU A 553 -16.31 -12.89 -33.67
CA LEU A 553 -17.18 -11.73 -33.42
C LEU A 553 -17.87 -11.25 -34.72
N LEU A 554 -17.15 -11.23 -35.84
CA LEU A 554 -17.69 -10.86 -37.16
C LEU A 554 -18.74 -11.86 -37.67
N SER A 555 -18.50 -13.17 -37.53
CA SER A 555 -19.49 -14.20 -37.90
C SER A 555 -20.78 -14.06 -37.07
N ARG A 556 -20.67 -13.62 -35.82
CA ARG A 556 -21.82 -13.32 -34.96
C ARG A 556 -22.56 -12.06 -35.36
N GLN A 557 -21.84 -10.97 -35.69
CA GLN A 557 -22.45 -9.75 -36.21
C GLN A 557 -23.24 -10.05 -37.50
N GLN A 558 -22.67 -10.86 -38.39
CA GLN A 558 -23.35 -11.30 -39.61
C GLN A 558 -24.57 -12.19 -39.32
N ALA A 559 -24.51 -13.10 -38.34
CA ALA A 559 -25.66 -13.91 -37.95
C ALA A 559 -26.82 -13.08 -37.35
N VAL A 560 -26.51 -12.03 -36.59
CA VAL A 560 -27.51 -11.09 -36.04
C VAL A 560 -28.14 -10.24 -37.15
N LEU A 561 -27.34 -9.76 -38.12
CA LEU A 561 -27.84 -9.01 -39.28
C LEU A 561 -28.71 -9.87 -40.21
N ASN A 562 -28.38 -11.15 -40.37
CA ASN A 562 -29.18 -12.09 -41.16
C ASN A 562 -30.54 -12.40 -40.50
N LEU A 563 -30.60 -12.46 -39.16
CA LEU A 563 -31.86 -12.61 -38.41
C LEU A 563 -32.78 -11.38 -38.55
N ASP A 564 -32.22 -10.16 -38.60
CA ASP A 564 -33.00 -8.92 -38.85
C ASP A 564 -33.58 -8.91 -40.28
N LEU A 565 -32.85 -9.42 -41.29
CA LEU A 565 -33.32 -9.56 -42.67
C LEU A 565 -34.43 -10.62 -42.83
N ASP A 566 -34.32 -11.75 -42.13
CA ASP A 566 -35.32 -12.82 -42.16
C ASP A 566 -36.62 -12.42 -41.41
N GLN A 567 -36.53 -11.58 -40.37
CA GLN A 567 -37.69 -11.01 -39.68
C GLN A 567 -38.42 -9.94 -40.51
N GLU A 568 -37.70 -9.11 -41.28
CA GLU A 568 -38.32 -8.17 -42.22
C GLU A 568 -38.98 -8.88 -43.42
N ALA A 569 -38.42 -10.00 -43.89
CA ALA A 569 -39.02 -10.81 -44.96
C ALA A 569 -40.29 -11.57 -44.55
N CYS A 570 -40.55 -11.74 -43.25
CA CYS A 570 -41.78 -12.36 -42.74
C CYS A 570 -42.91 -11.35 -42.43
N LEU A 571 -42.65 -10.05 -42.60
CA LEU A 571 -43.60 -8.96 -42.35
C LEU A 571 -43.99 -8.19 -43.63
N SER A 572 -43.58 -8.67 -44.81
CA SER A 572 -43.97 -8.12 -46.12
C SER A 572 -45.07 -8.93 -46.80
#